data_AF-A0A3E1EZV6-F1
#
_entry.id   AF-A0A3E1EZV6-F1
#
_cell.length_a   1.000
_cell.length_b   1.000
_cell.length_c   1.000
_cell.angle_alpha   90.00
_cell.angle_beta   90.00
_cell.angle_gamma   90.00
#
_symmetry.space_group_name_H-M   'P 1'
#
loop_
_entity.id
_entity.type
_entity.pdbx_description
1 polymer ?
#
loop_
_entity_poly.entity_id
_entity_poly.type
_entity_poly.pdbx_seq_one_letter_code
_entity_poly.pdbx_strand_id
1 'polypeptide(L)'
;MEVAITSEHRELIEGIQSELNNIKHEVIELSIQFYIQLKSILLQFLISYKEYSFTNIKEYGMTEILMNRANRFFKLEQEFEGPIKKRKSPRKKKFFKKQNKTQGTTLSTNRNKSIRKERGHIKLSVRKISKYILLPFYLCLVAIGILLKSKDNKKKDKNVKNTYSPY
;
A
#
# COMPACT_ATOMS: atom_id res chain seq x y z
N MET A 1 42.95 -33.28 -22.85
CA MET A 1 42.97 -32.15 -23.82
C MET A 1 42.76 -30.88 -23.02
N GLU A 2 43.84 -30.17 -22.71
CA GLU A 2 43.75 -28.82 -22.14
C GLU A 2 43.40 -27.88 -23.29
N VAL A 3 42.17 -27.36 -23.27
CA VAL A 3 41.76 -26.32 -24.22
C VAL A 3 42.47 -25.04 -23.78
N ALA A 4 43.60 -24.74 -24.41
CA ALA A 4 44.29 -23.47 -24.25
C ALA A 4 43.37 -22.37 -24.77
N ILE A 5 42.72 -21.66 -23.85
CA ILE A 5 41.85 -20.52 -24.15
C ILE A 5 42.73 -19.46 -24.84
N THR A 6 42.48 -19.21 -26.12
CA THR A 6 43.12 -18.13 -26.90
C THR A 6 42.86 -16.78 -26.24
N SER A 7 43.82 -15.85 -26.35
CA SER A 7 43.74 -14.50 -25.76
C SER A 7 42.45 -13.76 -26.12
N GLU A 8 41.96 -13.95 -27.34
CA GLU A 8 40.69 -13.38 -27.84
C GLU A 8 39.47 -13.81 -27.00
N HIS A 9 39.41 -15.06 -26.55
CA HIS A 9 38.33 -15.52 -25.68
C HIS A 9 38.37 -14.88 -24.31
N ARG A 10 39.56 -14.53 -23.81
CA ARG A 10 39.71 -13.85 -22.53
C ARG A 10 39.18 -12.42 -22.59
N GLU A 11 39.48 -11.70 -23.67
CA GLU A 11 38.96 -10.35 -23.92
C GLU A 11 37.43 -10.34 -24.04
N LEU A 12 36.86 -11.32 -24.75
CA LEU A 12 35.40 -11.47 -24.85
C LEU A 12 34.74 -11.72 -23.48
N ILE A 13 35.36 -12.55 -22.63
CA ILE A 13 34.84 -12.82 -21.28
C ILE A 13 34.91 -11.56 -20.40
N GLU A 14 35.98 -10.79 -20.48
CA GLU A 14 36.10 -9.52 -19.76
C GLU A 14 35.07 -8.49 -20.24
N GLY A 15 34.84 -8.39 -21.54
CA GLY A 15 33.80 -7.54 -22.12
C GLY A 15 32.42 -7.89 -21.59
N ILE A 16 32.02 -9.16 -21.67
CA ILE A 16 30.74 -9.64 -21.17
C ILE A 16 30.61 -9.42 -19.65
N GLN A 17 31.68 -9.62 -18.88
CA GLN A 17 31.66 -9.35 -17.44
C GLN A 17 31.43 -7.86 -17.13
N SER A 18 32.05 -6.97 -17.90
CA SER A 18 31.86 -5.53 -17.73
C SER A 18 30.42 -5.10 -18.04
N GLU A 19 29.84 -5.61 -19.12
CA GLU A 19 28.43 -5.36 -19.49
C GLU A 19 27.46 -5.90 -18.44
N LEU A 20 27.70 -7.11 -17.94
CA LEU A 20 26.88 -7.73 -16.91
C LEU A 20 26.90 -6.89 -15.61
N ASN A 21 28.05 -6.32 -15.27
CA ASN A 21 28.17 -5.43 -14.11
C ASN A 21 27.40 -4.12 -14.34
N ASN A 22 27.46 -3.54 -15.54
CA ASN A 22 26.70 -2.34 -15.87
C ASN A 22 25.18 -2.58 -15.78
N ILE A 23 24.68 -3.67 -16.38
CA ILE A 23 23.27 -4.05 -16.30
C ILE A 23 22.85 -4.28 -14.84
N LYS A 24 23.70 -4.91 -14.04
CA LYS A 24 23.44 -5.10 -12.60
C LYS A 24 23.30 -3.77 -11.87
N HIS A 25 24.15 -2.79 -12.18
CA HIS A 25 24.06 -1.45 -11.59
C HIS A 25 22.77 -0.73 -11.98
N GLU A 26 22.41 -0.75 -13.27
CA GLU A 26 21.15 -0.17 -13.76
C GLU A 26 19.92 -0.79 -13.07
N VAL A 27 19.90 -2.12 -12.94
CA VAL A 27 18.80 -2.83 -12.27
C VAL A 27 18.71 -2.42 -10.79
N ILE A 28 19.85 -2.24 -10.12
CA ILE A 28 19.86 -1.77 -8.73
C ILE A 28 19.31 -0.35 -8.65
N GLU A 29 19.74 0.56 -9.52
CA GLU A 29 19.27 1.95 -9.55
C GLU A 29 17.75 2.02 -9.78
N LEU A 30 17.25 1.30 -10.78
CA LEU A 30 15.82 1.15 -11.05
C LEU A 30 15.06 0.60 -9.85
N SER A 31 15.61 -0.41 -9.17
CA SER A 31 14.96 -1.00 -8.00
C SER A 31 14.83 0.00 -6.83
N ILE A 32 15.84 0.85 -6.62
CA ILE A 32 15.84 1.90 -5.60
C ILE A 32 14.81 2.97 -5.96
N GLN A 33 14.81 3.42 -7.21
CA GLN A 33 13.86 4.43 -7.69
C GLN A 33 12.41 3.94 -7.55
N PHE A 34 12.16 2.69 -7.93
CA PHE A 34 10.86 2.06 -7.77
C PHE A 34 10.44 1.98 -6.29
N TYR A 35 11.35 1.60 -5.39
CA TYR A 35 11.08 1.56 -3.95
C TYR A 35 10.71 2.94 -3.39
N ILE A 36 11.42 4.00 -3.81
CA ILE A 36 11.12 5.38 -3.41
C ILE A 36 9.72 5.80 -3.88
N GLN A 37 9.39 5.52 -5.14
CA GLN A 37 8.06 5.81 -5.69
C GLN A 37 6.96 5.06 -4.95
N LEU A 38 7.15 3.77 -4.69
CA LEU A 38 6.20 2.95 -3.96
C LEU A 38 5.98 3.47 -2.53
N LYS A 39 7.05 3.85 -1.83
CA LYS A 39 6.99 4.47 -0.50
C LYS A 39 6.18 5.77 -0.54
N SER A 40 6.42 6.62 -1.54
CA SER A 40 5.69 7.88 -1.72
C SER A 40 4.19 7.63 -1.90
N ILE A 41 3.82 6.70 -2.78
CA ILE A 41 2.41 6.32 -3.03
C ILE A 41 1.76 5.76 -1.77
N LEU A 42 2.45 4.87 -1.04
CA LEU A 42 1.95 4.31 0.22
C LEU A 42 1.74 5.38 1.30
N LEU A 43 2.66 6.35 1.41
CA LEU A 43 2.50 7.47 2.34
C LEU A 43 1.31 8.35 1.96
N GLN A 44 1.17 8.71 0.68
CA GLN A 44 0.01 9.45 0.18
C GLN A 44 -1.29 8.70 0.47
N PHE A 45 -1.30 7.39 0.27
CA PHE A 45 -2.44 6.53 0.58
C PHE A 45 -2.77 6.48 2.07
N LEU A 46 -1.77 6.37 2.94
CA LEU A 46 -1.94 6.40 4.39
C LEU A 46 -2.49 7.74 4.88
N ILE A 47 -1.96 8.85 4.36
CA ILE A 47 -2.49 10.19 4.65
C ILE A 47 -3.95 10.28 4.21
N SER A 48 -4.27 9.71 3.04
CA SER A 48 -5.62 9.69 2.50
C SER A 48 -6.63 8.94 3.38
N TYR A 49 -6.22 7.87 4.09
CA TYR A 49 -7.12 7.19 5.04
C TYR A 49 -7.63 8.10 6.15
N LYS A 50 -6.81 9.05 6.59
CA LYS A 50 -7.23 10.05 7.59
C LYS A 50 -8.33 10.96 7.03
N GLU A 51 -8.25 11.30 5.75
CA GLU A 51 -9.25 12.12 5.06
C GLU A 51 -10.60 11.40 4.98
N TYR A 52 -10.62 10.08 4.74
CA TYR A 52 -11.83 9.24 4.74
C TYR A 52 -12.30 8.80 6.14
N SER A 53 -11.83 9.43 7.21
CA SER A 53 -12.37 9.14 8.53
C SER A 53 -13.88 9.43 8.57
N PHE A 54 -14.65 8.60 9.29
CA PHE A 54 -16.11 8.75 9.38
C PHE A 54 -16.52 10.15 9.88
N THR A 55 -15.71 10.74 10.76
CA THR A 55 -15.89 12.10 11.26
C THR A 55 -15.81 13.12 10.12
N ASN A 56 -14.81 13.01 9.24
CA ASN A 56 -14.65 13.91 8.10
C ASN A 56 -15.74 13.70 7.05
N ILE A 57 -16.12 12.45 6.77
CA ILE A 57 -17.22 12.15 5.85
C ILE A 57 -18.53 12.78 6.35
N LYS A 58 -18.75 12.79 7.67
CA LYS A 58 -19.93 13.43 8.27
C LYS A 58 -19.87 14.95 8.23
N GLU A 59 -18.68 15.55 8.31
CA GLU A 59 -18.49 17.01 8.35
C GLU A 59 -18.50 17.63 6.94
N TYR A 60 -17.77 17.05 5.99
CA TYR A 60 -17.58 17.59 4.63
C TYR A 60 -18.41 16.86 3.57
N GLY A 61 -18.88 15.65 3.84
CA GLY A 61 -19.55 14.83 2.83
C GLY A 61 -18.56 14.13 1.89
N MET A 62 -18.93 12.93 1.44
CA MET A 62 -18.05 12.08 0.63
C MET A 62 -17.73 12.72 -0.74
N THR A 63 -18.69 13.41 -1.35
CA THR A 63 -18.54 14.05 -2.66
C THR A 63 -17.53 15.20 -2.61
N GLU A 64 -17.56 16.03 -1.56
CA GLU A 64 -16.62 17.16 -1.39
C GLU A 64 -15.19 16.65 -1.16
N ILE A 65 -15.03 15.58 -0.39
CA ILE A 65 -13.74 14.90 -0.19
C ILE A 65 -13.20 14.35 -1.52
N LEU A 66 -14.05 13.69 -2.31
CA LEU A 66 -13.66 13.15 -3.62
C LEU A 66 -13.33 14.25 -4.63
N MET A 67 -14.08 15.36 -4.62
CA MET A 67 -13.88 16.50 -5.51
C MET A 67 -12.55 17.20 -5.20
N ASN A 68 -12.27 17.51 -3.93
CA ASN A 68 -10.98 18.08 -3.53
C ASN A 68 -9.82 17.14 -3.87
N ARG A 69 -10.02 15.83 -3.74
CA ARG A 69 -9.00 14.86 -4.14
C ARG A 69 -8.75 14.84 -5.64
N ALA A 70 -9.81 14.87 -6.44
CA ALA A 70 -9.70 14.96 -7.90
C ALA A 70 -8.95 16.25 -8.28
N ASN A 71 -9.28 17.37 -7.65
CA ASN A 71 -8.62 18.64 -7.90
C ASN A 71 -7.12 18.61 -7.55
N ARG A 72 -6.72 18.00 -6.42
CA ARG A 72 -5.30 17.75 -6.10
C ARG A 72 -4.62 16.83 -7.09
N PHE A 73 -5.28 15.76 -7.51
CA PHE A 73 -4.72 14.78 -8.44
C PHE A 73 -4.47 15.38 -9.82
N PHE A 74 -5.42 16.17 -10.32
CA PHE A 74 -5.31 16.87 -11.61
C PHE A 74 -4.52 18.18 -11.52
N LYS A 75 -3.98 18.53 -10.35
CA LYS A 75 -3.28 19.81 -10.09
C LYS A 75 -4.11 21.03 -10.52
N LEU A 76 -5.43 20.93 -10.43
CA LEU A 76 -6.37 22.02 -10.73
C LEU A 76 -6.49 23.00 -9.56
N GLU A 77 -5.97 22.62 -8.38
CA GLU A 77 -5.85 23.51 -7.24
C GLU A 77 -4.68 24.49 -7.45
N GLN A 78 -5.02 25.70 -7.93
CA GLN A 78 -4.26 26.89 -7.56
C GLN A 78 -4.26 27.01 -6.03
N GLU A 79 -3.10 27.27 -5.46
CA GLU A 79 -2.79 27.39 -4.02
C GLU A 79 -3.89 28.11 -3.21
N PHE A 80 -4.92 27.39 -2.77
CA PHE A 80 -5.75 27.83 -1.67
C PHE A 80 -5.21 27.20 -0.38
N GLU A 81 -4.03 27.67 0.04
CA GLU A 81 -3.57 27.58 1.43
C GLU A 81 -4.45 28.48 2.32
N GLY A 82 -5.73 28.14 2.41
CA GLY A 82 -6.65 28.77 3.35
C GLY A 82 -6.98 27.76 4.44
N PRO A 83 -6.90 28.11 5.74
CA PRO A 83 -7.45 27.25 6.78
C PRO A 83 -8.92 27.02 6.45
N ILE A 84 -9.28 25.74 6.23
CA ILE A 84 -10.65 25.28 5.97
C ILE A 84 -11.55 25.99 6.97
N LYS A 85 -12.33 26.97 6.49
CA LYS A 85 -13.19 27.79 7.35
C LYS A 85 -14.20 26.85 7.98
N LYS A 86 -13.94 26.44 9.23
CA LYS A 86 -14.89 25.69 10.06
C LYS A 86 -16.21 26.45 9.99
N ARG A 87 -17.19 25.89 9.29
CA ARG A 87 -18.55 26.41 9.30
C ARG A 87 -18.97 26.40 10.76
N LYS A 88 -19.00 27.58 11.38
CA LYS A 88 -19.47 27.75 12.76
C LYS A 88 -20.87 27.16 12.77
N SER A 89 -21.03 26.03 13.46
CA SER A 89 -22.34 25.43 13.70
C SER A 89 -23.27 26.55 14.17
N PRO A 90 -24.49 26.68 13.63
CA PRO A 90 -25.42 27.69 14.08
C PRO A 90 -25.62 27.48 15.59
N ARG A 91 -25.05 28.39 16.39
CA ARG A 91 -25.29 28.48 17.83
C ARG A 91 -26.80 28.50 17.98
N LYS A 92 -27.40 27.43 18.51
CA LYS A 92 -28.79 27.43 18.95
C LYS A 92 -28.93 28.59 19.93
N LYS A 93 -29.46 29.72 19.46
CA LYS A 93 -29.96 30.78 20.32
C LYS A 93 -31.03 30.11 21.18
N LYS A 94 -30.71 29.87 22.45
CA LYS A 94 -31.69 29.49 23.46
C LYS A 94 -32.63 30.69 23.61
N PHE A 95 -33.70 30.70 22.82
CA PHE A 95 -34.84 31.54 23.11
C PHE A 95 -35.40 31.06 24.45
N PHE A 96 -35.16 31.84 25.51
CA PHE A 96 -35.93 31.77 26.73
C PHE A 96 -37.35 32.22 26.39
N LYS A 97 -38.20 31.27 25.98
CA LYS A 97 -39.64 31.49 25.90
C LYS A 97 -40.23 31.09 27.25
N LYS A 98 -40.39 32.08 28.12
CA LYS A 98 -41.22 32.00 29.32
C LYS A 98 -42.65 31.76 28.84
N GLN A 99 -43.14 30.53 28.92
CA GLN A 99 -44.54 30.20 28.64
C GLN A 99 -45.15 29.53 29.86
N ASN A 100 -46.31 30.07 30.20
CA ASN A 100 -47.06 29.78 31.39
C ASN A 100 -47.66 28.38 31.33
N LYS A 101 -47.65 27.78 32.51
CA LYS A 101 -48.39 26.62 33.01
C LYS A 101 -49.80 26.48 32.40
N THR A 102 -50.06 25.37 31.71
CA THR A 102 -51.39 24.76 31.61
C THR A 102 -51.23 23.24 31.54
N GLN A 103 -52.07 22.54 32.30
CA GLN A 103 -52.02 21.10 32.60
C GLN A 103 -52.68 20.25 31.51
N GLY A 104 -52.28 18.97 31.44
CA GLY A 104 -52.86 17.90 30.60
C GLY A 104 -52.07 17.71 29.30
N THR A 105 -51.47 16.58 28.96
CA THR A 105 -51.81 15.17 29.21
C THR A 105 -50.54 14.33 29.08
N THR A 106 -50.36 13.36 29.97
CA THR A 106 -49.29 12.37 29.95
C THR A 106 -49.53 11.33 28.86
N LEU A 107 -48.59 11.22 27.92
CA LEU A 107 -48.36 9.97 27.18
C LEU A 107 -46.85 9.72 27.06
N SER A 108 -46.48 8.74 27.86
CA SER A 108 -45.19 8.10 28.08
C SER A 108 -44.31 7.89 26.85
N THR A 109 -43.10 8.42 26.97
CA THR A 109 -41.82 7.75 26.73
C THR A 109 -41.83 6.22 26.72
N ASN A 110 -41.43 5.61 25.60
CA ASN A 110 -40.77 4.31 25.45
C ASN A 110 -40.66 3.99 23.95
N ARG A 111 -39.56 3.55 23.32
CA ARG A 111 -38.35 2.86 23.77
C ARG A 111 -37.24 3.12 22.74
N ASN A 112 -36.06 3.45 23.25
CA ASN A 112 -34.79 3.11 22.63
C ASN A 112 -34.74 1.61 22.34
N LYS A 113 -34.35 1.21 21.12
CA LYS A 113 -33.48 0.05 20.81
C LYS A 113 -33.55 -0.30 19.32
N SER A 114 -32.45 -0.10 18.58
CA SER A 114 -31.92 -1.08 17.60
C SER A 114 -30.70 -0.59 16.79
N ILE A 115 -29.80 0.23 17.34
CA ILE A 115 -28.46 0.43 16.73
C ILE A 115 -27.53 -0.68 17.23
N ARG A 116 -27.74 -1.93 16.77
CA ARG A 116 -26.85 -3.05 17.12
C ARG A 116 -26.84 -4.14 16.05
N LYS A 117 -26.50 -3.82 14.79
CA LYS A 117 -26.28 -4.86 13.75
C LYS A 117 -25.10 -4.66 12.78
N GLU A 118 -24.23 -3.66 12.92
CA GLU A 118 -23.15 -3.47 11.92
C GLU A 118 -21.77 -4.05 12.28
N ARG A 119 -21.59 -4.66 13.46
CA ARG A 119 -20.28 -5.25 13.84
C ARG A 119 -19.95 -6.57 13.12
N GLY A 120 -20.88 -7.16 12.38
CA GLY A 120 -20.69 -8.43 11.67
C GLY A 120 -19.96 -8.31 10.32
N HIS A 121 -20.18 -7.24 9.55
CA HIS A 121 -19.65 -7.11 8.20
C HIS A 121 -18.16 -6.77 8.13
N ILE A 122 -17.60 -6.14 9.17
CA ILE A 122 -16.17 -5.76 9.20
C ILE A 122 -15.28 -7.02 9.28
N LYS A 123 -15.68 -8.04 10.06
CA LYS A 123 -14.90 -9.29 10.20
C LYS A 123 -14.81 -10.09 8.90
N LEU A 124 -15.82 -10.01 8.03
CA LEU A 124 -15.84 -10.71 6.75
C LEU A 124 -14.93 -10.04 5.70
N SER A 125 -14.80 -8.71 5.72
CA SER A 125 -13.95 -7.98 4.78
C SER A 125 -12.46 -8.10 5.09
N VAL A 126 -12.06 -8.15 6.37
CA VAL A 126 -10.65 -8.28 6.77
C VAL A 126 -10.03 -9.60 6.29
N ARG A 127 -10.79 -10.71 6.31
CA ARG A 127 -10.32 -12.01 5.79
C ARG A 127 -10.08 -12.03 4.28
N LYS A 128 -10.81 -11.21 3.52
CA LYS A 128 -10.59 -11.09 2.07
C LYS A 128 -9.35 -10.24 1.79
N ILE A 129 -9.23 -9.11 2.48
CA ILE A 129 -8.08 -8.20 2.35
C ILE A 129 -6.77 -8.89 2.77
N SER A 130 -6.78 -9.68 3.85
CA SER A 130 -5.58 -10.42 4.26
C SER A 130 -5.13 -11.42 3.21
N LYS A 131 -6.05 -12.09 2.49
CA LYS A 131 -5.70 -13.00 1.40
C LYS A 131 -5.06 -12.26 0.22
N TYR A 132 -5.60 -11.10 -0.17
CA TYR A 132 -5.04 -10.30 -1.26
C TYR A 132 -3.68 -9.69 -0.94
N ILE A 133 -3.40 -9.39 0.34
CA ILE A 133 -2.10 -8.87 0.77
C ILE A 133 -1.08 -10.00 1.00
N LEU A 134 -1.49 -11.15 1.54
CA LEU A 134 -0.58 -12.27 1.77
C LEU A 134 -0.12 -12.95 0.47
N LEU A 135 -0.96 -12.99 -0.56
CA LEU A 135 -0.65 -13.68 -1.81
C LEU A 135 0.59 -13.12 -2.54
N PRO A 136 0.74 -11.79 -2.76
CA PRO A 136 1.96 -11.26 -3.36
C PRO A 136 3.17 -11.45 -2.44
N PHE A 137 3.00 -11.37 -1.13
CA PHE A 137 4.07 -11.61 -0.16
C PHE A 137 4.56 -13.06 -0.18
N TYR A 138 3.63 -14.00 -0.30
CA TYR A 138 3.92 -15.42 -0.45
C TYR A 138 4.64 -15.73 -1.77
N LEU A 139 4.19 -15.15 -2.88
CA LEU A 139 4.88 -15.28 -4.17
C LEU A 139 6.31 -14.74 -4.11
N CYS A 140 6.55 -13.62 -3.43
CA CYS A 140 7.90 -13.11 -3.19
C CYS A 140 8.76 -14.09 -2.39
N LEU A 141 8.23 -14.68 -1.31
CA LEU A 141 8.97 -15.68 -0.52
C LEU A 141 9.29 -16.94 -1.33
N VAL A 142 8.36 -17.40 -2.17
CA VAL A 142 8.59 -18.54 -3.08
C VAL A 142 9.67 -18.21 -4.11
N ALA A 143 9.63 -17.02 -4.71
CA ALA A 143 10.66 -16.58 -5.66
C ALA A 143 12.05 -16.51 -5.02
N ILE A 144 12.15 -16.00 -3.79
CA ILE A 144 13.40 -15.97 -3.01
C ILE A 144 13.88 -17.40 -2.70
N GLY A 145 12.98 -18.31 -2.32
CA GLY A 145 13.29 -19.71 -2.07
C GLY A 145 13.85 -20.42 -3.31
N ILE A 146 13.26 -20.18 -4.49
CA ILE A 146 13.76 -20.73 -5.76
C ILE A 146 15.14 -20.16 -6.10
N LEU A 147 15.36 -18.85 -5.91
CA LEU A 147 16.65 -18.21 -6.14
C LEU A 147 17.76 -18.77 -5.22
N LEU A 148 17.45 -19.01 -3.95
CA LEU A 148 18.39 -19.62 -3.00
C LEU A 148 18.70 -21.07 -3.38
N LYS A 149 17.68 -21.87 -3.70
CA LYS A 149 17.85 -23.28 -4.10
C LYS A 149 18.64 -23.43 -5.40
N SER A 150 18.48 -22.50 -6.34
CA SER A 150 19.26 -22.45 -7.59
C SER A 150 20.76 -22.19 -7.33
N LYS A 151 21.10 -21.36 -6.34
CA LYS A 151 22.49 -21.10 -5.95
C LYS A 151 23.17 -22.34 -5.33
N ASP A 152 22.43 -23.13 -4.56
CA ASP A 152 23.00 -24.33 -3.91
C ASP A 152 23.21 -25.49 -4.89
N ASN A 153 22.33 -25.65 -5.88
CA ASN A 153 22.51 -26.66 -6.92
C ASN A 153 23.75 -26.39 -7.79
N LYS A 154 24.03 -25.12 -8.14
CA LYS A 154 25.25 -24.76 -8.89
C LYS A 154 26.57 -25.10 -8.16
N LYS A 155 26.56 -25.27 -6.83
CA LYS A 155 27.74 -25.69 -6.08
C LYS A 155 27.95 -27.21 -6.08
N LYS A 156 26.90 -28.02 -6.25
CA LYS A 156 26.99 -29.48 -6.26
C LYS A 156 27.53 -30.04 -7.58
N ASP A 157 27.21 -29.43 -8.71
CA ASP A 157 27.66 -29.92 -10.02
C ASP A 157 29.18 -29.77 -10.26
N LYS A 158 29.88 -28.97 -9.45
CA LYS A 158 31.35 -28.83 -9.54
C LYS A 158 32.13 -29.95 -8.86
N ASN A 159 31.45 -30.91 -8.21
CA ASN A 159 32.09 -31.96 -7.40
C ASN A 159 31.94 -33.37 -7.98
N VAL A 160 31.70 -33.51 -9.29
CA VAL A 160 31.80 -34.81 -9.96
C VAL A 160 33.28 -35.11 -10.21
N LYS A 161 33.90 -35.88 -9.31
CA LYS A 161 35.22 -36.48 -9.53
C LYS A 161 35.11 -37.49 -10.68
N ASN A 162 35.62 -37.13 -11.85
CA ASN A 162 35.78 -38.05 -12.97
C ASN A 162 36.70 -39.21 -12.52
N THR A 163 36.10 -40.39 -12.32
CA THR A 163 36.83 -41.62 -12.00
C THR A 163 37.02 -42.35 -13.32
N TYR A 164 38.23 -42.32 -13.88
CA TYR A 164 38.57 -43.09 -15.08
C TYR A 164 38.91 -44.53 -14.66
N SER A 165 38.18 -45.49 -15.22
CA SER A 165 38.50 -46.92 -15.13
C SER A 165 39.59 -47.25 -16.15
N PRO A 166 40.77 -47.75 -15.75
CA PRO A 166 41.75 -48.25 -16.70
C PRO A 166 41.33 -49.66 -17.14
N TYR A 167 41.08 -49.82 -18.45
CA TYR A 167 41.20 -51.10 -19.12
C TYR A 167 42.52 -51.12 -19.87
#